data_AF-A0A955XEA5-F1
#
_entry.id   AF-A0A955XEA5-F1
#
_cell.length_a   1.000
_cell.length_b   1.000
_cell.length_c   1.000
_cell.angle_alpha   90.00
_cell.angle_beta   90.00
_cell.angle_gamma   90.00
#
_symmetry.space_group_name_H-M   'P 1'
#
loop_
_entity.id
_entity.type
_entity.pdbx_description
1 polymer ?
#
loop_
_entity_poly.entity_id
_entity_poly.type
_entity_poly.pdbx_seq_one_letter_code
_entity_poly.pdbx_strand_id
1 'polypeptide(L)'
;MARLSGVICALLVGATGCIIVDGSSPGNGPQPGNITLEWSFEGQACADTQVSTVQVSIPGEALANDGRYACSAGGVDGITLHDFATGTYTVELKAESESGELLFQGSSSVVVNGDVALQMDLTPP
;
A
#
# COMPACT_ATOMS: atom_id res chain seq x y z
N MET A 1 -12.99 74.38 9.25
CA MET A 1 -12.88 73.72 7.93
C MET A 1 -12.91 72.22 8.15
N ALA A 2 -13.68 71.52 7.30
CA ALA A 2 -13.71 70.07 7.03
C ALA A 2 -14.24 69.08 8.09
N ARG A 3 -15.15 68.23 7.61
CA ARG A 3 -15.89 67.11 8.24
C ARG A 3 -15.29 65.76 7.80
N LEU A 4 -15.95 64.66 8.20
CA LEU A 4 -15.81 63.24 7.78
C LEU A 4 -14.74 62.46 8.56
N SER A 5 -14.85 61.16 8.85
CA SER A 5 -15.86 60.12 8.63
C SER A 5 -15.56 59.00 9.63
N GLY A 6 -16.53 58.13 9.92
CA GLY A 6 -16.47 57.16 11.01
C GLY A 6 -15.44 56.04 10.91
N VAL A 7 -15.36 55.27 11.99
CA VAL A 7 -14.77 53.93 12.03
C VAL A 7 -15.75 53.02 12.77
N ILE A 8 -16.47 52.21 12.01
CA ILE A 8 -17.04 50.95 12.46
C ILE A 8 -15.87 50.02 12.77
N CYS A 9 -15.79 49.52 13.99
CA CYS A 9 -14.86 48.47 14.38
C CYS A 9 -15.66 47.34 15.05
N ALA A 10 -16.34 46.57 14.22
CA ALA A 10 -16.73 45.21 14.58
C ALA A 10 -15.60 44.30 14.14
N LEU A 11 -14.95 43.58 15.05
CA LEU A 11 -14.33 42.29 14.74
C LEU A 11 -14.29 41.45 16.03
N LEU A 12 -14.70 40.21 15.83
CA LEU A 12 -15.15 39.25 16.83
C LEU A 12 -14.03 38.88 17.81
N VAL A 13 -14.41 38.67 19.06
CA VAL A 13 -13.57 38.11 20.12
C VAL A 13 -13.03 36.76 19.63
N GLY A 14 -11.75 36.74 19.28
CA GLY A 14 -11.03 35.52 18.97
C GLY A 14 -11.11 34.58 20.16
N ALA A 15 -11.68 33.40 19.95
CA ALA A 15 -11.54 32.31 20.89
C ALA A 15 -10.05 32.13 21.17
N THR A 16 -9.68 32.11 22.45
CA THR A 16 -8.38 31.70 22.93
C THR A 16 -8.19 30.22 22.62
N GLY A 17 -7.88 29.90 21.37
CA GLY A 17 -7.28 28.63 21.00
C GLY A 17 -5.78 28.79 21.24
N CYS A 18 -5.28 28.20 22.32
CA CYS A 18 -3.85 27.99 22.49
C CYS A 18 -3.36 27.16 21.29
N ILE A 19 -2.64 27.77 20.36
CA ILE A 19 -1.85 27.02 19.40
C ILE A 19 -0.65 26.51 20.19
N ILE A 20 -0.73 25.29 20.71
CA ILE A 20 0.46 24.54 21.07
C ILE A 20 1.14 24.21 19.74
N VAL A 21 2.09 25.06 19.33
CA VAL A 21 3.10 24.71 18.35
C VAL A 21 4.18 23.91 19.09
N ASP A 22 3.84 22.67 19.44
CA ASP A 22 4.87 21.64 19.53
C ASP A 22 5.25 21.33 18.08
N GLY A 23 6.54 21.46 17.74
CA GLY A 23 7.10 21.20 16.42
C GLY A 23 7.07 19.71 16.04
N SER A 24 5.90 19.08 16.10
CA SER A 24 5.63 17.70 15.73
C SER A 24 4.25 17.66 15.07
N SER A 25 4.20 17.71 13.74
CA SER A 25 2.96 17.37 13.03
C SER A 25 2.50 15.98 13.49
N PRO A 26 1.26 15.81 13.97
CA PRO A 26 0.67 14.49 14.16
C PRO A 26 0.45 13.90 12.76
N GLY A 27 1.44 13.17 12.24
CA GLY A 27 1.31 12.55 10.92
C GLY A 27 2.61 12.21 10.18
N ASN A 28 3.79 12.62 10.64
CA ASN A 28 5.05 12.41 9.89
C ASN A 28 6.02 11.40 10.53
N GLY A 29 5.57 10.60 11.50
CA GLY A 29 6.37 9.50 12.06
C GLY A 29 6.23 8.23 11.21
N PRO A 30 7.12 7.22 11.39
CA PRO A 30 6.95 5.88 10.82
C PRO A 30 5.52 5.35 11.00
N GLN A 31 4.83 5.05 9.91
CA GLN A 31 3.45 4.53 9.95
C GLN A 31 3.41 3.05 9.57
N PRO A 32 2.70 2.19 10.32
CA PRO A 32 2.32 0.87 9.81
C PRO A 32 1.37 1.05 8.62
N GLY A 33 1.24 0.01 7.79
CA GLY A 33 0.40 0.09 6.60
C GLY A 33 0.15 -1.26 5.95
N ASN A 34 -0.63 -1.21 4.87
CA ASN A 34 -0.93 -2.36 4.04
C ASN A 34 0.06 -2.47 2.87
N ILE A 35 0.29 -3.68 2.40
CA ILE A 35 1.02 -3.94 1.15
C ILE A 35 0.03 -4.47 0.13
N THR A 36 -0.26 -3.68 -0.90
CA THR A 36 -1.01 -4.13 -2.07
C THR A 36 -0.04 -4.66 -3.11
N LEU A 37 -0.16 -5.94 -3.43
CA LEU A 37 0.61 -6.61 -4.47
C LEU A 37 -0.25 -6.69 -5.73
N GLU A 38 0.30 -6.27 -6.85
CA GLU A 38 -0.29 -6.43 -8.18
C GLU A 38 0.71 -7.22 -9.03
N TRP A 39 0.25 -8.28 -9.70
CA TRP A 39 1.13 -9.13 -10.50
C TRP A 39 0.73 -9.16 -11.97
N SER A 40 1.75 -9.29 -12.81
CA SER A 40 1.64 -9.66 -14.21
C SER A 40 2.66 -10.75 -14.54
N PHE A 41 2.51 -11.36 -15.71
CA PHE A 41 3.37 -12.46 -16.16
C PHE A 41 3.89 -12.12 -17.56
N GLU A 42 5.09 -11.54 -17.64
CA GLU A 42 5.64 -10.94 -18.87
C GLU A 42 4.65 -9.97 -19.55
N GLY A 43 3.99 -9.14 -18.74
CA GLY A 43 2.95 -8.21 -19.16
C GLY A 43 1.57 -8.82 -19.43
N GLN A 44 1.39 -10.13 -19.22
CA GLN A 44 0.10 -10.81 -19.33
C GLN A 44 -0.66 -10.81 -18.00
N ALA A 45 -1.99 -10.75 -18.08
CA ALA A 45 -2.90 -10.88 -16.94
C ALA A 45 -3.20 -12.35 -16.64
N CYS A 46 -3.80 -12.64 -15.48
CA CYS A 46 -4.25 -13.97 -15.10
C CYS A 46 -5.16 -14.62 -16.14
N ALA A 47 -6.05 -13.84 -16.76
CA ALA A 47 -6.98 -14.31 -17.78
C ALA A 47 -6.29 -14.82 -19.06
N ASP A 48 -5.06 -14.39 -19.31
CA ASP A 48 -4.28 -14.71 -20.52
C ASP A 48 -3.18 -15.76 -20.25
N THR A 49 -3.17 -16.36 -19.05
CA THR A 49 -2.17 -17.36 -18.64
C THR A 49 -2.82 -18.63 -18.09
N GLN A 50 -1.98 -19.61 -17.72
CA GLN A 50 -2.41 -20.87 -17.08
C GLN A 50 -2.23 -20.83 -15.55
N VAL A 51 -1.93 -19.65 -14.98
CA VAL A 51 -1.71 -19.49 -13.54
C VAL A 51 -3.04 -19.61 -12.81
N SER A 52 -3.09 -20.50 -11.83
CA SER A 52 -4.25 -20.67 -10.95
C SER A 52 -4.03 -20.04 -9.57
N THR A 53 -2.80 -20.16 -9.05
CA THR A 53 -2.44 -19.81 -7.68
C THR A 53 -1.16 -18.99 -7.69
N VAL A 54 -1.12 -17.95 -6.85
CA VAL A 54 0.09 -17.18 -6.56
C VAL A 54 0.45 -17.41 -5.09
N GLN A 55 1.61 -17.99 -4.85
CA GLN A 55 2.21 -18.11 -3.53
C GLN A 55 3.07 -16.88 -3.26
N VAL A 56 2.70 -16.14 -2.22
CA VAL A 56 3.42 -15.00 -1.68
C VAL A 56 4.24 -15.47 -0.47
N SER A 57 5.51 -15.09 -0.43
CA SER A 57 6.36 -15.27 0.75
C SER A 57 7.01 -13.95 1.13
N ILE A 58 6.95 -13.62 2.42
CA ILE A 58 7.64 -12.49 3.03
C ILE A 58 8.39 -13.04 4.24
N PRO A 59 9.73 -13.12 4.20
CA PRO A 59 10.49 -13.72 5.30
C PRO A 59 10.22 -13.03 6.64
N GLY A 60 9.85 -13.82 7.65
CA GLY A 60 9.52 -13.33 8.98
C GLY A 60 8.04 -13.00 9.20
N GLU A 61 7.23 -12.99 8.14
CA GLU A 61 5.79 -12.73 8.22
C GLU A 61 4.98 -14.01 7.97
N ALA A 62 3.92 -14.19 8.76
CA ALA A 62 2.97 -15.29 8.59
C ALA A 62 1.72 -14.76 7.87
N LEU A 63 1.56 -15.16 6.61
CA LEU A 63 0.45 -14.69 5.78
C LEU A 63 -0.78 -15.59 5.90
N ALA A 64 -1.96 -15.01 5.72
CA ALA A 64 -3.20 -15.77 5.65
C ALA A 64 -3.17 -16.80 4.50
N ASN A 65 -3.86 -17.93 4.67
CA ASN A 65 -3.90 -19.04 3.69
C ASN A 65 -2.52 -19.59 3.32
N ASP A 66 -1.56 -19.56 4.25
CA ASP A 66 -0.16 -19.96 4.02
C ASP A 66 0.49 -19.20 2.84
N GLY A 67 0.03 -17.96 2.61
CA GLY A 67 0.49 -17.10 1.51
C GLY A 67 -0.03 -17.52 0.13
N ARG A 68 -0.98 -18.46 0.03
CA ARG A 68 -1.53 -18.93 -1.26
C ARG A 68 -2.82 -18.20 -1.60
N TYR A 69 -2.83 -17.50 -2.72
CA TYR A 69 -3.97 -16.72 -3.20
C TYR A 69 -4.35 -17.12 -4.62
N ALA A 70 -5.61 -16.97 -4.99
CA ALA A 70 -6.04 -17.16 -6.38
C ALA A 70 -5.35 -16.15 -7.30
N CYS A 71 -5.07 -16.53 -8.55
CA CYS A 71 -4.45 -15.61 -9.51
C CYS A 71 -5.25 -14.31 -9.65
N SER A 72 -6.57 -14.39 -9.76
CA SER A 72 -7.44 -13.22 -9.84
C SER A 72 -8.57 -13.35 -8.83
N ALA A 73 -8.83 -12.28 -8.08
CA ALA A 73 -9.91 -12.22 -7.11
C ALA A 73 -10.67 -10.90 -7.26
N GLY A 74 -11.98 -10.98 -7.52
CA GLY A 74 -12.81 -9.78 -7.71
C GLY A 74 -12.45 -8.92 -8.93
N GLY A 75 -11.76 -9.50 -9.92
CA GLY A 75 -11.29 -8.80 -11.12
C GLY A 75 -9.95 -8.07 -10.95
N VAL A 76 -9.24 -8.33 -9.85
CA VAL A 76 -7.90 -7.82 -9.57
C VAL A 76 -6.91 -8.98 -9.58
N ASP A 77 -5.82 -8.81 -10.33
CA ASP A 77 -4.69 -9.73 -10.39
C ASP A 77 -3.68 -9.31 -9.32
N GLY A 78 -4.06 -9.57 -8.07
CA GLY A 78 -3.37 -9.03 -6.91
C GLY A 78 -4.01 -9.39 -5.58
N ILE A 79 -3.39 -8.92 -4.50
CA ILE A 79 -3.89 -9.04 -3.13
C ILE A 79 -3.44 -7.85 -2.29
N THR A 80 -4.29 -7.42 -1.35
CA THR A 80 -3.87 -6.51 -0.27
C THR A 80 -3.61 -7.31 0.99
N LEU A 81 -2.39 -7.22 1.50
CA LEU A 81 -1.97 -7.76 2.78
C LEU A 81 -2.02 -6.65 3.83
N HIS A 82 -2.53 -6.98 5.02
CA HIS A 82 -2.84 -5.98 6.04
C HIS A 82 -1.86 -6.00 7.22
N ASP A 83 -1.82 -4.89 7.96
CA ASP A 83 -1.19 -4.75 9.28
C ASP A 83 0.35 -4.93 9.33
N PHE A 84 1.08 -4.44 8.31
CA PHE A 84 2.54 -4.47 8.33
C PHE A 84 3.09 -3.33 9.20
N ALA A 85 4.07 -3.66 10.03
CA ALA A 85 4.85 -2.64 10.73
C ALA A 85 5.66 -1.79 9.73
N THR A 86 6.09 -0.61 10.15
CA THR A 86 7.05 0.15 9.35
C THR A 86 8.34 -0.64 9.22
N GLY A 87 8.83 -0.82 7.99
CA GLY A 87 10.03 -1.59 7.74
C GLY A 87 10.31 -1.82 6.26
N THR A 88 11.40 -2.53 5.97
CA THR A 88 11.70 -3.02 4.63
C THR A 88 11.38 -4.50 4.57
N TYR A 89 10.63 -4.89 3.55
CA TYR A 89 10.18 -6.25 3.32
C TYR A 89 10.67 -6.73 1.97
N THR A 90 11.14 -7.98 1.92
CA THR A 90 11.38 -8.69 0.67
C THR A 90 10.17 -9.55 0.38
N VAL A 91 9.56 -9.35 -0.79
CA VAL A 91 8.41 -10.10 -1.27
C VAL A 91 8.91 -11.06 -2.35
N GLU A 92 8.52 -12.32 -2.24
CA GLU A 92 8.76 -13.35 -3.23
C GLU A 92 7.41 -13.88 -3.72
N LEU A 93 7.24 -13.95 -5.04
CA LEU A 93 6.05 -14.50 -5.69
C LEU A 93 6.42 -15.73 -6.51
N LYS A 94 5.59 -16.76 -6.40
CA LYS A 94 5.61 -17.96 -7.25
C LYS A 94 4.22 -18.19 -7.80
N ALA A 95 4.12 -18.27 -9.11
CA ALA A 95 2.86 -18.47 -9.81
C ALA A 95 2.78 -19.91 -10.32
N GLU A 96 1.73 -20.62 -9.93
CA GLU A 96 1.56 -22.05 -10.17
C GLU A 96 0.29 -22.33 -10.99
N SER A 97 0.36 -23.35 -11.85
CA SER A 97 -0.80 -23.89 -12.55
C SER A 97 -1.75 -24.63 -11.59
N GLU A 98 -2.91 -25.09 -12.08
CA GLU A 98 -3.85 -25.90 -11.27
C GLU A 98 -3.24 -27.22 -10.80
N SER A 99 -2.26 -27.77 -11.53
CA SER A 99 -1.54 -28.99 -11.14
C SER A 99 -0.40 -28.74 -10.14
N GLY A 100 -0.15 -27.48 -9.77
CA GLY A 100 0.96 -27.09 -8.91
C GLY A 100 2.32 -26.96 -9.63
N GLU A 101 2.31 -26.86 -10.96
CA GLU A 101 3.53 -26.59 -11.73
C GLU A 101 3.92 -25.11 -11.62
N LEU A 102 5.18 -24.83 -11.28
CA LEU A 102 5.70 -23.46 -11.24
C LEU A 102 5.86 -22.92 -12.67
N LEU A 103 5.10 -21.87 -12.98
CA LEU A 103 5.10 -21.22 -14.30
C LEU A 103 5.90 -19.92 -14.32
N PHE A 104 5.79 -19.11 -13.26
CA PHE A 104 6.49 -17.83 -13.14
C PHE A 104 6.96 -17.59 -11.72
N GLN A 105 8.00 -16.76 -11.57
CA GLN A 105 8.51 -16.33 -10.27
C GLN A 105 9.11 -14.94 -10.33
N GLY A 106 9.27 -14.31 -9.17
CA GLY A 106 9.92 -13.01 -9.05
C GLY A 106 10.08 -12.60 -7.59
N SER A 107 10.97 -11.63 -7.35
CA SER A 107 11.18 -11.06 -6.03
C SER A 107 11.41 -9.56 -6.13
N SER A 108 10.91 -8.81 -5.16
CA SER A 108 11.13 -7.38 -5.05
C SER A 108 11.17 -6.96 -3.59
N SER A 109 11.67 -5.76 -3.31
CA SER A 109 11.70 -5.19 -1.96
C SER A 109 10.84 -3.95 -1.88
N VAL A 110 10.14 -3.78 -0.77
CA VAL A 110 9.24 -2.63 -0.52
C VAL A 110 9.50 -2.06 0.86
N VAL A 111 9.38 -0.74 1.00
CA VAL A 111 9.48 -0.03 2.28
C VAL A 111 8.08 0.37 2.72
N VAL A 112 7.60 -0.22 3.81
CA VAL A 112 6.33 0.15 4.45
C VAL A 112 6.59 1.36 5.34
N ASN A 113 5.89 2.45 5.05
CA ASN A 113 5.82 3.66 5.88
C ASN A 113 4.44 4.31 5.66
N GLY A 114 3.40 3.54 5.96
CA GLY A 114 2.04 3.72 5.46
C GLY A 114 1.70 2.69 4.38
N ASP A 115 0.51 2.82 3.80
CA ASP A 115 0.04 1.93 2.72
C ASP A 115 0.92 2.06 1.48
N VAL A 116 1.27 0.92 0.88
CA VAL A 116 2.13 0.84 -0.30
C VAL A 116 1.54 -0.12 -1.33
N ALA A 117 1.77 0.19 -2.61
CA ALA A 117 1.46 -0.69 -3.73
C ALA A 117 2.77 -1.12 -4.42
N LEU A 118 2.87 -2.41 -4.71
CA LEU A 118 4.01 -3.02 -5.36
C LEU A 118 3.52 -3.82 -6.58
N GLN A 119 3.86 -3.32 -7.77
CA GLN A 119 3.63 -4.03 -9.01
C GLN A 119 4.83 -4.93 -9.33
N MET A 120 4.57 -6.19 -9.66
CA MET A 120 5.58 -7.19 -9.96
C MET A 120 5.26 -7.88 -11.28
N ASP A 121 6.14 -7.73 -12.27
CA ASP A 121 6.07 -8.51 -13.50
C ASP A 121 6.96 -9.74 -13.35
N LEU A 122 6.33 -10.92 -13.29
CA LEU A 122 7.00 -12.20 -13.06
C LEU A 122 7.47 -12.80 -14.38
N THR A 123 8.58 -13.52 -14.31
CA THR A 123 9.19 -14.20 -15.47
C THR A 123 9.22 -15.71 -15.24
N PRO A 124 9.32 -16.52 -16.30
CA PRO A 124 9.57 -17.96 -16.17
C PRO A 124 10.81 -18.25 -15.28
N PRO A 125 10.83 -19.40 -14.57
CA PRO A 125 11.89 -19.75 -13.63
C PRO A 125 13.27 -20.02 -14.25
#